data_AF-A0A5P0YZD4-F1
#
_entry.id   AF-A0A5P0YZD4-F1
#
_cell.length_a   1.000
_cell.length_b   1.000
_cell.length_c   1.000
_cell.angle_alpha   90.00
_cell.angle_beta   90.00
_cell.angle_gamma   90.00
#
_symmetry.space_group_name_H-M   'P 1'
#
loop_
_entity.id
_entity.type
_entity.pdbx_description
1 polymer ?
#
loop_
_entity_poly.entity_id
_entity_poly.type
_entity_poly.pdbx_seq_one_letter_code
_entity_poly.pdbx_strand_id
1 'polypeptide(L)'
;GGFASGRRDESARLLGEGIAAEKVEAVVLIGDLNGPVEDRGLAPLTSRMNVAERGFGFSFPAALPLARIDHVMARSLAVTRIRPLPATGSDHLPVVATLSPR
;
A
#
# COMPACT_ATOMS: atom_id res chain seq x y z
N GLY A 1 2.08 -11.32 -19.00
CA GLY A 1 2.50 -10.42 -17.91
C GLY A 1 3.94 -10.05 -18.13
N GLY A 2 4.30 -8.77 -18.08
CA GLY A 2 5.67 -8.31 -18.33
C GLY A 2 5.78 -6.81 -18.58
N PHE A 3 4.85 -6.22 -19.33
CA PHE A 3 4.86 -4.77 -19.62
C PHE A 3 4.12 -3.91 -18.57
N ALA A 4 3.03 -4.42 -17.99
CA ALA A 4 2.28 -3.71 -16.95
C ALA A 4 3.03 -3.70 -15.60
N SER A 5 3.60 -4.85 -15.21
CA SER A 5 4.42 -4.96 -14.00
C SER A 5 5.69 -4.11 -14.11
N GLY A 6 6.37 -4.07 -15.27
CA GLY A 6 7.58 -3.25 -15.43
C GLY A 6 7.35 -1.75 -15.18
N ARG A 7 6.24 -1.17 -15.69
CA ARG A 7 5.91 0.24 -15.42
C ARG A 7 5.55 0.50 -13.96
N ARG A 8 4.84 -0.44 -13.32
CA ARG A 8 4.50 -0.36 -11.90
C ARG A 8 5.76 -0.46 -11.03
N ASP A 9 6.65 -1.40 -11.32
CA ASP A 9 7.88 -1.61 -10.56
C ASP A 9 8.80 -0.39 -10.69
N GLU A 10 8.87 0.21 -11.88
CA GLU A 10 9.57 1.47 -12.09
C GLU A 10 8.93 2.63 -11.30
N SER A 11 7.60 2.71 -11.27
CA SER A 11 6.88 3.71 -10.46
C SER A 11 7.15 3.52 -8.97
N ALA A 12 7.18 2.27 -8.48
CA ALA A 12 7.51 1.94 -7.10
C ALA A 12 8.97 2.27 -6.76
N ARG A 13 9.91 2.05 -7.68
CA ARG A 13 11.32 2.46 -7.55
C ARG A 13 11.44 3.98 -7.40
N LEU A 14 10.85 4.75 -8.32
CA LEU A 14 10.87 6.21 -8.30
C LEU A 14 10.23 6.79 -7.05
N LEU A 15 9.09 6.23 -6.62
CA LEU A 15 8.43 6.63 -5.38
C LEU A 15 9.28 6.29 -4.14
N GLY A 16 9.94 5.13 -4.14
CA GLY A 16 10.86 4.73 -3.09
C GLY A 16 12.08 5.67 -2.97
N GLU A 17 12.59 6.17 -4.09
CA GLU A 17 13.63 7.21 -4.13
C GLU A 17 13.11 8.54 -3.56
N GLY A 18 11.89 8.93 -3.93
CA GLY A 18 11.22 10.11 -3.37
C GLY A 18 11.07 10.01 -1.85
N ILE A 19 10.60 8.87 -1.34
CA ILE A 19 10.50 8.61 0.10
C ILE A 19 11.89 8.66 0.76
N ALA A 20 12.92 8.09 0.13
CA ALA A 20 14.28 8.13 0.69
C ALA A 20 14.85 9.55 0.78
N ALA A 21 14.48 10.44 -0.15
CA ALA A 21 14.90 11.84 -0.15
C ALA A 21 14.07 12.75 0.76
N GLU A 22 12.87 12.32 1.17
CA GLU A 22 11.97 13.08 2.03
C GLU A 22 12.57 13.29 3.43
N LYS A 23 12.58 14.55 3.89
CA LYS A 23 13.17 15.00 5.16
C LYS A 23 12.20 14.92 6.33
N VAL A 24 10.89 14.94 6.08
CA VAL A 24 9.87 14.77 7.14
C VAL A 24 9.94 13.35 7.68
N GLU A 25 10.02 13.20 9.00
CA GLU A 25 10.15 11.88 9.62
C GLU A 25 8.87 11.04 9.44
N ALA A 26 7.72 11.62 9.77
CA ALA A 26 6.42 10.97 9.67
C ALA A 26 5.85 11.09 8.26
N VAL A 27 5.94 10.00 7.49
CA VAL A 27 5.40 9.91 6.12
C VAL A 27 4.34 8.84 6.06
N VAL A 28 3.20 9.15 5.44
CA VAL A 28 2.14 8.18 5.14
C VAL A 28 1.98 8.10 3.62
N LEU A 29 2.08 6.89 3.08
CA LEU A 29 1.78 6.57 1.69
C LEU A 29 0.43 5.85 1.63
N ILE A 30 -0.46 6.34 0.77
CA ILE A 30 -1.79 5.78 0.53
C ILE A 30 -2.02 5.68 -0.97
N GLY A 31 -2.43 4.51 -1.46
CA GLY A 31 -2.84 4.36 -2.86
C GLY A 31 -2.95 2.92 -3.33
N ASP A 32 -3.45 2.77 -4.57
CA ASP A 32 -3.43 1.51 -5.32
C ASP A 32 -2.03 1.30 -5.91
N LEU A 33 -1.35 0.26 -5.43
CA LEU A 33 -0.02 -0.12 -5.91
C LEU A 33 -0.05 -1.31 -6.86
N ASN A 34 -1.24 -1.83 -7.18
CA ASN A 34 -1.47 -2.89 -8.16
C ASN A 34 -0.56 -4.13 -7.96
N GLY A 35 -0.40 -4.50 -6.69
CA GLY A 35 0.39 -5.64 -6.23
C GLY A 35 0.26 -5.83 -4.71
N PRO A 36 0.35 -7.07 -4.20
CA PRO A 36 0.40 -7.34 -2.77
C PRO A 36 1.73 -6.88 -2.15
N VAL A 37 1.81 -6.73 -0.82
CA VAL A 37 3.05 -6.25 -0.15
C VAL A 37 4.23 -7.21 -0.30
N GLU A 38 3.96 -8.48 -0.61
CA GLU A 38 4.94 -9.53 -0.91
C GLU A 38 5.47 -9.46 -2.34
N ASP A 39 4.90 -8.62 -3.22
CA ASP A 39 5.42 -8.41 -4.57
C ASP A 39 6.80 -7.74 -4.48
N ARG A 40 7.80 -8.39 -5.09
CA ARG A 40 9.18 -7.88 -5.13
C ARG A 40 9.27 -6.51 -5.83
N GLY A 41 8.35 -6.20 -6.73
CA GLY A 41 8.25 -4.89 -7.36
C GLY A 41 7.98 -3.75 -6.36
N LEU A 42 7.36 -4.06 -5.21
CA LEU A 42 7.10 -3.09 -4.14
C LEU A 42 8.21 -3.03 -3.08
N ALA A 43 9.28 -3.84 -3.21
CA ALA A 43 10.42 -3.83 -2.28
C ALA A 43 11.05 -2.44 -2.06
N PRO A 44 11.15 -1.53 -3.06
CA PRO A 44 11.63 -0.17 -2.82
C PRO A 44 10.81 0.63 -1.81
N LEU A 45 9.52 0.31 -1.66
CA LEU A 45 8.60 0.92 -0.69
C LEU A 45 8.61 0.15 0.64
N THR A 46 8.42 -1.17 0.60
CA THR A 46 8.28 -2.01 1.81
C THR A 46 9.57 -2.15 2.61
N SER A 47 10.74 -1.92 2.00
CA SER A 47 12.02 -1.85 2.73
C SER A 47 12.20 -0.56 3.55
N ARG A 48 11.37 0.45 3.33
CA ARG A 48 11.50 1.79 3.94
C ARG A 48 10.29 2.20 4.79
N MET A 49 9.17 1.50 4.63
CA MET A 49 7.90 1.84 5.26
C MET A 49 7.32 0.64 6.00
N ASN A 50 6.67 0.92 7.12
CA ASN A 50 5.88 -0.05 7.86
C ASN A 50 4.59 -0.34 7.10
N VAL A 51 4.28 -1.63 6.98
CA VAL A 51 3.01 -2.13 6.45
C VAL A 51 2.06 -2.48 7.58
N ALA A 52 0.78 -2.65 7.26
CA ALA A 52 -0.23 -3.08 8.23
C ALA A 52 0.16 -4.38 8.95
N GLU A 53 0.25 -4.34 10.28
CA GLU A 53 0.58 -5.50 11.13
C GLU A 53 -0.53 -6.56 11.13
N ARG A 54 -1.78 -6.12 10.98
CA ARG A 54 -2.97 -6.98 11.04
C ARG A 54 -4.03 -6.53 10.05
N GLY A 55 -4.85 -7.50 9.66
CA GLY A 55 -5.99 -7.32 8.76
C GLY A 55 -5.61 -7.57 7.31
N PHE A 56 -6.45 -8.33 6.61
CA PHE A 56 -6.18 -8.74 5.23
C PHE A 56 -6.26 -7.59 4.23
N GLY A 57 -7.14 -6.61 4.47
CA GLY A 57 -7.27 -5.45 3.58
C GLY A 57 -7.65 -5.79 2.14
N PHE A 58 -8.33 -6.92 1.89
CA PHE A 58 -8.78 -7.25 0.54
C PHE A 58 -9.75 -6.17 0.05
N SER A 59 -9.36 -5.50 -1.02
CA SER A 59 -10.03 -4.34 -1.57
C SER A 59 -10.51 -4.58 -3.00
N PHE A 60 -9.97 -5.58 -3.70
CA PHE A 60 -10.24 -5.81 -5.11
C PHE A 60 -10.51 -7.29 -5.45
N PRO A 61 -11.40 -7.58 -6.41
CA PRO A 61 -12.46 -6.70 -6.90
C PRO A 61 -13.54 -6.48 -5.82
N ALA A 62 -14.23 -5.35 -5.84
CA ALA A 62 -15.24 -5.01 -4.83
C ALA A 62 -16.39 -6.03 -4.71
N ALA A 63 -16.77 -6.67 -5.83
CA ALA A 63 -17.82 -7.68 -5.86
C ALA A 63 -17.42 -9.00 -5.17
N LEU A 64 -16.12 -9.29 -5.09
CA LEU A 64 -15.57 -10.46 -4.42
C LEU A 64 -14.12 -10.16 -4.00
N PRO A 65 -13.91 -9.53 -2.82
CA PRO A 65 -12.58 -9.06 -2.44
C PRO A 65 -11.63 -10.23 -2.18
N LEU A 66 -10.59 -10.32 -3.02
CA LEU A 66 -9.62 -11.42 -3.01
C LEU A 66 -8.17 -10.93 -3.05
N ALA A 67 -7.95 -9.69 -3.47
CA ALA A 67 -6.64 -9.07 -3.59
C ALA A 67 -6.56 -7.81 -2.72
N ARG A 68 -5.39 -7.62 -2.11
CA ARG A 68 -5.00 -6.37 -1.44
C ARG A 68 -4.03 -5.64 -2.35
N ILE A 69 -4.54 -4.70 -3.12
CA ILE A 69 -3.73 -3.84 -4.00
C ILE A 69 -3.76 -2.37 -3.58
N ASP A 70 -4.73 -1.98 -2.75
CA ASP A 70 -4.77 -0.70 -2.05
C ASP A 70 -4.03 -0.79 -0.72
N HIS A 71 -3.11 0.14 -0.48
CA HIS A 71 -2.23 0.11 0.69
C HIS A 71 -2.25 1.41 1.47
N VAL A 72 -2.04 1.26 2.77
CA VAL A 72 -1.59 2.33 3.67
C VAL A 72 -0.28 1.86 4.29
N MET A 73 0.80 2.62 4.07
CA MET A 73 2.13 2.36 4.62
C MET A 73 2.65 3.61 5.32
N ALA A 74 3.51 3.46 6.32
CA ALA A 74 4.02 4.61 7.06
C ALA A 74 5.50 4.51 7.47
N ARG A 75 6.22 5.63 7.43
CA ARG A 75 7.54 5.79 8.06
C ARG A 75 7.37 6.49 9.41
N SER A 76 8.10 6.02 10.42
CA SER A 76 8.05 6.52 11.81
C SER A 76 6.71 6.34 12.57
N LEU A 77 5.68 5.77 11.93
CA LEU A 77 4.41 5.37 12.55
C LEU A 77 4.18 3.88 12.34
N ALA A 78 3.48 3.23 13.27
CA ALA A 78 2.99 1.87 13.09
C ALA A 78 1.63 1.89 12.38
N VAL A 79 1.44 0.97 11.42
CA VAL A 79 0.13 0.70 10.81
C VAL A 79 -0.45 -0.52 11.52
N THR A 80 -1.22 -0.31 12.58
CA THR A 80 -1.58 -1.39 13.53
C THR A 80 -2.72 -2.29 13.06
N ARG A 81 -3.54 -1.79 12.13
CA ARG A 81 -4.67 -2.50 11.53
C ARG A 81 -5.04 -1.87 10.19
N ILE A 82 -5.44 -2.70 9.23
CA ILE A 82 -6.12 -2.28 7.99
C ILE A 82 -7.40 -3.10 7.79
N ARG A 83 -8.44 -2.48 7.23
CA ARG A 83 -9.68 -3.17 6.84
C ARG A 83 -10.38 -2.46 5.68
N PRO A 84 -11.12 -3.19 4.83
CA PRO A 84 -11.98 -2.55 3.83
C PRO A 84 -13.21 -1.88 4.49
N LEU A 85 -13.81 -0.96 3.74
CA LEU A 85 -15.08 -0.30 4.00
C LEU A 85 -16.14 -0.79 3.00
N PRO A 86 -17.44 -0.51 3.24
CA PRO A 86 -18.49 -0.82 2.27
C PRO A 86 -18.23 -0.19 0.89
N ALA A 87 -18.72 -0.86 -0.15
CA ALA A 87 -18.55 -0.42 -1.53
C ALA A 87 -19.20 0.95 -1.78
N THR A 88 -18.56 1.76 -2.63
CA THR A 88 -19.00 3.12 -3.00
C THR A 88 -19.44 3.24 -4.45
N GLY A 89 -19.53 2.13 -5.19
CA GLY A 89 -19.76 2.10 -6.63
C GLY A 89 -18.48 1.97 -7.47
N SER A 90 -17.31 2.02 -6.83
CA SER A 90 -16.02 1.65 -7.42
C SER A 90 -15.87 0.12 -7.53
N ASP A 91 -15.00 -0.35 -8.43
CA ASP A 91 -14.53 -1.73 -8.50
C ASP A 91 -13.49 -2.07 -7.41
N HIS A 92 -13.07 -1.07 -6.62
CA HIS A 92 -12.31 -1.22 -5.38
C HIS A 92 -13.17 -0.89 -4.15
N LEU A 93 -12.96 -1.63 -3.05
CA LEU A 93 -13.42 -1.23 -1.72
C LEU A 93 -12.45 -0.19 -1.14
N PRO A 94 -12.94 0.92 -0.57
CA PRO A 94 -12.08 1.83 0.17
C PRO A 94 -11.43 1.11 1.35
N VAL A 95 -10.20 1.46 1.70
CA VAL A 95 -9.51 0.92 2.88
C VAL A 95 -9.35 1.99 3.95
N VAL A 96 -9.44 1.57 5.21
CA VAL A 96 -9.11 2.39 6.37
C VAL A 96 -8.01 1.70 7.18
N ALA A 97 -7.06 2.50 7.66
CA ALA A 97 -5.99 2.03 8.52
C ALA A 97 -5.95 2.81 9.84
N THR A 98 -5.52 2.13 10.90
CA THR A 98 -5.25 2.75 12.20
C THR A 98 -3.75 2.95 12.34
N LEU A 99 -3.35 4.19 12.62
CA LEU A 99 -1.96 4.57 12.83
C LEU A 99 -1.71 4.86 14.31
N SER A 100 -0.51 4.53 14.79
CA SER A 100 -0.03 4.97 16.10
C SER A 100 1.43 5.42 16.02
N PRO A 101 1.89 6.24 16.97
CA PRO A 101 3.32 6.35 17.23
C PRO A 101 3.93 4.96 17.41
N ARG A 102 5.18 4.81 16.99
CA ARG A 102 6.00 3.65 17.37
C ARG A 102 6.53 3.81 18.78
#